data_AF-A0A7W0LNF3-F1
#
_entry.id   AF-A0A7W0LNF3-F1
#
_cell.length_a   1.000
_cell.length_b   1.000
_cell.length_c   1.000
_cell.angle_alpha   90.00
_cell.angle_beta   90.00
_cell.angle_gamma   90.00
#
_symmetry.space_group_name_H-M   'P 1'
#
loop_
_entity.id
_entity.type
_entity.pdbx_description
1 polymer ?
#
loop_
_entity_poly.entity_id
_entity_poly.type
_entity_poly.pdbx_seq_one_letter_code
_entity_poly.pdbx_strand_id
1 'polypeptide(L)'
;MRATLLALATAVALTIPAGAGAASCTNLKVSSATKSAILESYNGRGTFVRNSLYYGRCGSTYYAAASFRSPGAGLTDQPESFKKSGSRWRDLGDGGCDPSNRDIPSSLKKIWKLCVD
;
A
#
# COMPACT_ATOMS: atom_id res chain seq x y z
N MET A 1 -29.40 -58.26 27.75
CA MET A 1 -29.88 -56.93 27.32
C MET A 1 -28.84 -56.38 26.35
N ARG A 2 -29.21 -56.18 25.07
CA ARG A 2 -28.31 -55.65 24.02
C ARG A 2 -28.52 -54.14 23.91
N ALA A 3 -27.48 -53.36 24.17
CA ALA A 3 -27.52 -51.91 24.01
C ALA A 3 -26.78 -51.55 22.71
N THR A 4 -27.54 -51.07 21.72
CA THR A 4 -27.03 -50.60 20.43
C THR A 4 -26.74 -49.10 20.56
N LEU A 5 -25.46 -48.71 20.51
CA LEU A 5 -25.04 -47.30 20.47
C LEU A 5 -25.00 -46.82 19.01
N LEU A 6 -25.93 -45.93 18.65
CA LEU A 6 -25.89 -45.17 17.41
C LEU A 6 -24.85 -44.05 17.54
N ALA A 7 -23.81 -44.08 16.72
CA ALA A 7 -22.88 -42.97 16.56
C ALA A 7 -23.40 -42.03 15.45
N LEU A 8 -23.85 -40.82 15.82
CA LEU A 8 -24.11 -39.74 14.88
C LEU A 8 -22.77 -39.10 14.47
N ALA A 9 -22.35 -39.31 13.22
CA ALA A 9 -21.22 -38.61 12.63
C ALA A 9 -21.70 -37.24 12.08
N THR A 10 -21.40 -36.16 12.80
CA THR A 10 -21.57 -34.78 12.32
C THR A 10 -20.44 -34.43 11.35
N ALA A 11 -20.75 -34.42 10.06
CA ALA A 11 -19.84 -33.93 9.02
C ALA A 11 -19.70 -32.40 9.12
N VAL A 12 -18.59 -31.92 9.65
CA VAL A 12 -18.22 -30.50 9.61
C VAL A 12 -17.66 -30.20 8.22
N ALA A 13 -18.46 -29.55 7.38
CA ALA A 13 -18.03 -29.06 6.08
C ALA A 13 -16.98 -27.95 6.27
N LEU A 14 -15.72 -28.27 6.01
CA LEU A 14 -14.61 -27.32 5.94
C LEU A 14 -14.84 -26.38 4.75
N THR A 15 -15.34 -25.18 5.01
CA THR A 15 -15.31 -24.07 4.06
C THR A 15 -13.86 -23.66 3.86
N ILE A 16 -13.25 -24.11 2.77
CA ILE A 16 -11.92 -23.66 2.35
C ILE A 16 -12.04 -22.16 2.06
N PRO A 17 -11.32 -21.27 2.76
CA PRO A 17 -11.32 -19.86 2.40
C PRO A 17 -10.73 -19.75 1.00
N ALA A 18 -11.58 -19.43 0.03
CA ALA A 18 -11.17 -19.08 -1.32
C ALA A 18 -10.09 -17.99 -1.19
N GLY A 19 -8.88 -18.32 -1.64
CA GLY A 19 -7.72 -17.43 -1.54
C GLY A 19 -8.12 -16.05 -2.05
N ALA A 20 -7.89 -15.02 -1.22
CA ALA A 20 -8.15 -13.64 -1.57
C ALA A 20 -7.45 -13.35 -2.91
N GLY A 21 -8.23 -13.22 -3.98
CA GLY A 21 -7.70 -12.90 -5.30
C GLY A 21 -6.81 -11.67 -5.19
N ALA A 22 -5.66 -11.68 -5.87
CA ALA A 22 -4.72 -10.57 -5.85
C ALA A 22 -5.49 -9.26 -6.07
N ALA A 23 -5.47 -8.38 -5.08
CA ALA A 23 -6.31 -7.19 -5.11
C ALA A 23 -5.97 -6.35 -6.34
N SER A 24 -6.97 -6.10 -7.19
CA SER A 24 -6.78 -5.23 -8.36
C SER A 24 -6.35 -3.84 -7.90
N CYS A 25 -5.35 -3.29 -8.59
CA CYS A 25 -4.73 -2.02 -8.26
C CYS A 25 -5.07 -0.97 -9.30
N THR A 26 -5.38 0.25 -8.85
CA THR A 26 -5.81 1.35 -9.72
C THR A 26 -5.00 2.60 -9.42
N ASN A 27 -4.52 3.26 -10.48
CA ASN A 27 -3.93 4.59 -10.39
C ASN A 27 -5.04 5.64 -10.27
N LEU A 28 -4.90 6.56 -9.32
CA LEU A 28 -5.91 7.53 -8.97
C LEU A 28 -5.37 8.95 -9.17
N LYS A 29 -6.29 9.88 -9.43
CA LYS A 29 -5.95 11.31 -9.42
C LYS A 29 -5.79 11.77 -7.97
N VAL A 30 -4.72 12.52 -7.70
CA VAL A 30 -4.48 13.09 -6.38
C VAL A 30 -5.29 14.38 -6.20
N SER A 31 -6.07 14.46 -5.12
CA SER A 31 -6.74 15.71 -4.74
C SER A 31 -5.80 16.60 -3.92
N SER A 32 -6.10 17.90 -3.84
CA SER A 32 -5.36 18.83 -2.98
C SER A 32 -5.33 18.38 -1.51
N ALA A 33 -6.48 17.96 -0.97
CA ALA A 33 -6.58 17.44 0.39
C ALA A 33 -5.71 16.17 0.60
N THR A 34 -5.69 15.27 -0.38
CA THR A 34 -4.83 14.07 -0.31
C THR A 34 -3.36 14.44 -0.34
N LYS A 35 -2.99 15.39 -1.20
CA LYS A 35 -1.63 15.91 -1.29
C LYS A 35 -1.17 16.53 0.03
N SER A 36 -2.00 17.39 0.64
CA SER A 36 -1.69 17.98 1.95
C SER A 36 -1.54 16.93 3.04
N ALA A 37 -2.46 15.96 3.11
CA ALA A 37 -2.40 14.91 4.12
C ALA A 37 -1.16 13.99 3.98
N ILE A 38 -0.69 13.75 2.76
CA ILE A 38 0.56 13.01 2.53
C ILE A 38 1.76 13.85 2.98
N LEU A 39 1.80 15.14 2.64
CA LEU A 39 2.87 16.05 3.07
C LEU A 39 2.95 16.15 4.59
N GLU A 40 1.82 16.24 5.28
CA GLU A 40 1.75 16.25 6.74
C GLU A 40 2.24 14.94 7.37
N SER A 41 2.11 13.83 6.65
CA SER A 41 2.57 12.51 7.12
C SER A 41 4.05 12.24 6.87
N TYR A 42 4.70 13.03 6.01
CA TYR A 42 6.12 12.89 5.71
C TYR A 42 6.95 13.24 6.95
N ASN A 43 7.75 12.29 7.42
CA ASN A 43 8.56 12.47 8.63
C ASN A 43 9.78 13.38 8.39
N GLY A 44 10.16 13.59 7.14
CA GLY A 44 11.17 14.57 6.76
C GLY A 44 10.64 16.00 6.72
N ARG A 45 11.55 16.96 6.53
CA ARG A 45 11.19 18.36 6.24
C ARG A 45 11.40 18.61 4.77
N GLY A 46 10.37 18.99 4.02
CA GLY A 46 10.54 19.27 2.60
C GLY A 46 9.28 19.66 1.86
N THR A 47 9.42 19.80 0.55
CA THR A 47 8.30 20.06 -0.36
C THR A 47 8.30 19.02 -1.48
N PHE A 48 7.12 18.72 -2.02
CA PHE A 48 7.01 17.82 -3.16
C PHE A 48 7.81 18.33 -4.35
N VAL A 49 8.53 17.42 -5.00
CA VAL A 49 9.06 17.65 -6.34
C VAL A 49 7.89 17.66 -7.31
N ARG A 50 7.89 18.61 -8.26
CA ARG A 50 6.82 18.75 -9.24
C ARG A 50 6.62 17.44 -10.02
N ASN A 51 5.36 17.03 -10.19
CA ASN A 51 4.97 15.82 -10.91
C ASN A 51 5.55 14.50 -10.39
N SER A 52 6.03 14.45 -9.13
CA SER A 52 6.57 13.23 -8.52
C SER A 52 5.58 12.50 -7.61
N LEU A 53 4.38 13.03 -7.39
CA LEU A 53 3.40 12.43 -6.48
C LEU A 53 2.50 11.44 -7.23
N TYR A 54 2.66 10.17 -6.91
CA TYR A 54 1.86 9.05 -7.39
C TYR A 54 0.87 8.64 -6.31
N TYR A 55 -0.34 8.25 -6.72
CA TYR A 55 -1.41 7.88 -5.80
C TYR A 55 -2.30 6.80 -6.41
N GLY A 56 -2.71 5.84 -5.60
CA GLY A 56 -3.47 4.70 -6.07
C GLY A 56 -3.97 3.84 -4.94
N ARG A 57 -4.65 2.76 -5.31
CA ARG A 57 -5.34 1.87 -4.37
C ARG A 57 -5.23 0.44 -4.84
N CYS A 58 -5.06 -0.49 -3.90
CA CYS A 58 -5.25 -1.92 -4.11
C CYS A 58 -6.21 -2.45 -3.05
N GLY A 59 -7.34 -3.04 -3.47
CA GLY A 59 -8.36 -3.52 -2.52
C GLY A 59 -8.94 -2.35 -1.73
N SER A 60 -8.83 -2.33 -0.39
CA SER A 60 -9.25 -1.22 0.48
C SER A 60 -8.12 -0.27 0.88
N THR A 61 -6.88 -0.56 0.48
CA THR A 61 -5.70 0.16 0.95
C THR A 61 -5.24 1.16 -0.09
N TYR A 62 -4.94 2.38 0.35
CA TYR A 62 -4.39 3.42 -0.51
C TYR A 62 -2.88 3.52 -0.32
N TYR A 63 -2.19 3.83 -1.41
CA TYR A 63 -0.75 3.94 -1.47
C TYR A 63 -0.40 5.23 -2.19
N ALA A 64 0.72 5.82 -1.82
CA ALA A 64 1.32 6.91 -2.55
C ALA A 64 2.84 6.75 -2.56
N ALA A 65 3.49 7.38 -3.54
CA ALA A 65 4.92 7.55 -3.57
C ALA A 65 5.23 8.97 -4.02
N ALA A 66 6.24 9.61 -3.45
CA ALA A 66 6.63 10.95 -3.87
C ALA A 66 8.10 11.28 -3.59
N SER A 67 8.70 12.07 -4.46
CA SER A 67 10.03 12.64 -4.21
C SER A 67 9.90 13.98 -3.51
N PHE A 68 10.82 14.25 -2.58
CA PHE A 68 10.82 15.48 -1.82
C PHE A 68 12.12 16.25 -2.04
N ARG A 69 12.04 17.57 -1.87
CA ARG A 69 13.21 18.44 -1.73
C ARG A 69 13.26 18.94 -0.29
N SER A 70 14.30 18.54 0.42
CA SER A 70 14.56 18.91 1.80
C SER A 70 15.46 20.15 1.87
N PRO A 71 15.17 21.13 2.75
CA PRO A 71 16.05 22.28 2.96
C PRO A 71 17.43 21.80 3.44
N GLY A 72 18.50 22.30 2.81
CA GLY A 72 19.89 21.96 3.17
C GLY A 72 20.40 20.60 2.67
N ALA A 73 19.53 19.59 2.53
CA ALA A 73 19.91 18.25 2.04
C ALA A 73 19.66 18.05 0.53
N GLY A 74 18.82 18.87 -0.10
CA GLY A 74 18.57 18.78 -1.54
C GLY A 74 17.45 17.81 -1.91
N LEU A 75 17.55 17.17 -3.07
CA LEU A 75 16.58 16.20 -3.57
C LEU A 75 16.77 14.86 -2.85
N THR A 76 15.68 14.19 -2.45
CA THR A 76 15.78 12.81 -1.97
C THR A 76 16.30 11.91 -3.10
N ASP A 77 17.18 10.98 -2.76
CA ASP A 77 17.77 10.02 -3.71
C ASP A 77 16.71 9.05 -4.24
N GLN A 78 15.65 8.81 -3.48
CA GLN A 78 14.53 7.94 -3.84
C GLN A 78 13.17 8.58 -3.53
N PRO A 79 12.08 8.09 -4.15
CA PRO A 79 10.73 8.43 -3.70
C PRO A 79 10.42 7.79 -2.35
N GLU A 80 9.83 8.59 -1.45
CA GLU A 80 9.26 8.17 -0.19
C GLU A 80 7.96 7.39 -0.43
N SER A 81 7.72 6.34 0.34
CA SER A 81 6.53 5.51 0.27
C SER A 81 5.50 5.86 1.33
N PHE A 82 4.22 5.84 0.98
CA PHE A 82 3.13 6.10 1.94
C PHE A 82 2.03 5.07 1.80
N LYS A 83 1.43 4.72 2.95
CA LYS A 83 0.27 3.82 3.03
C LYS A 83 -0.81 4.44 3.90
N LYS A 84 -2.05 4.38 3.43
CA LYS A 84 -3.21 4.84 4.20
C LYS A 84 -3.93 3.65 4.82
N SER A 85 -4.13 3.71 6.14
CA SER A 85 -5.00 2.82 6.89
C SER A 85 -6.09 3.65 7.56
N GLY A 86 -7.35 3.43 7.18
CA GLY A 86 -8.46 4.29 7.60
C GLY A 86 -8.29 5.72 7.12
N SER A 87 -8.30 6.69 8.04
CA SER A 87 -8.14 8.11 7.74
C SER A 87 -6.68 8.58 7.74
N ARG A 88 -5.74 7.80 8.28
CA ARG A 88 -4.35 8.24 8.51
C ARG A 88 -3.40 7.72 7.45
N TRP A 89 -2.54 8.62 6.99
CA TRP A 89 -1.37 8.27 6.19
C TRP A 89 -0.21 7.91 7.11
N ARG A 90 0.57 6.91 6.69
CA ARG A 90 1.82 6.52 7.31
C ARG A 90 2.91 6.59 6.27
N ASP A 91 3.95 7.32 6.59
CA ASP A 91 5.24 7.29 5.90
C ASP A 91 5.95 5.97 6.19
N LEU A 92 6.41 5.31 5.13
CA LEU A 92 7.08 4.02 5.14
C LEU A 92 8.59 4.18 4.86
N GLY A 93 9.05 5.40 4.60
CA GLY A 93 10.43 5.73 4.31
C GLY A 93 10.86 5.44 2.87
N ASP A 94 12.18 5.50 2.70
CA ASP A 94 12.90 5.29 1.44
C ASP A 94 12.67 3.86 0.93
N GLY A 95 11.79 3.76 -0.04
CA GLY A 95 11.42 2.45 -0.57
C GLY A 95 10.36 2.49 -1.67
N GLY A 96 10.00 3.71 -2.11
CA GLY A 96 9.21 3.87 -3.32
C GLY A 96 9.91 3.20 -4.51
N CYS A 97 11.25 3.11 -4.42
CA CYS A 97 12.05 2.41 -5.41
C CYS A 97 12.87 1.18 -5.07
N ASP A 98 12.85 0.73 -3.82
CA ASP A 98 13.47 -0.54 -3.50
C ASP A 98 12.58 -1.71 -3.98
N PRO A 99 13.04 -2.60 -4.89
CA PRO A 99 12.30 -3.79 -5.28
C PRO A 99 12.11 -4.78 -4.11
N SER A 100 12.94 -4.69 -3.07
CA SER A 100 12.83 -5.44 -1.83
C SER A 100 11.75 -4.87 -0.89
N ASN A 101 11.43 -3.58 -1.02
CA ASN A 101 10.35 -2.95 -0.26
C ASN A 101 9.00 -3.52 -0.72
N ARG A 102 8.38 -4.30 0.17
CA ARG A 102 7.07 -4.96 -0.07
C ARG A 102 5.87 -4.11 0.35
N ASP A 103 6.09 -2.87 0.78
CA ASP A 103 5.01 -2.04 1.31
C ASP A 103 4.10 -1.48 0.22
N ILE A 104 4.65 -1.10 -0.93
CA ILE A 104 3.87 -0.73 -2.12
C ILE A 104 3.73 -1.96 -3.03
N PRO A 105 2.50 -2.36 -3.39
CA PRO A 105 2.27 -3.46 -4.34
C PRO A 105 2.99 -3.24 -5.67
N SER A 106 3.67 -4.28 -6.17
CA SER A 106 4.47 -4.24 -7.41
C SER A 106 3.67 -3.79 -8.63
N SER A 107 2.37 -4.10 -8.68
CA SER A 107 1.44 -3.63 -9.70
C SER A 107 1.31 -2.10 -9.73
N LEU A 108 1.26 -1.42 -8.59
CA LEU A 108 1.27 0.04 -8.54
C LEU A 108 2.64 0.60 -8.94
N LYS A 109 3.74 0.02 -8.47
CA LYS A 109 5.09 0.42 -8.89
C LYS A 109 5.23 0.40 -10.42
N LYS A 110 4.73 -0.67 -11.07
CA LYS A 110 4.70 -0.80 -12.53
C LYS A 110 3.83 0.26 -13.21
N ILE A 111 2.63 0.53 -12.70
CA ILE A 111 1.72 1.55 -13.28
C ILE A 111 2.34 2.94 -13.19
N TRP A 112 2.99 3.25 -12.08
CA TRP A 112 3.63 4.54 -11.83
C TRP A 112 4.97 4.69 -12.50
N LYS A 113 5.49 3.60 -13.09
CA LYS A 113 6.85 3.56 -13.65
C LYS A 113 7.87 4.02 -12.60
N LEU A 114 7.66 3.62 -11.35
CA LEU A 114 8.70 3.77 -10.35
C LEU A 114 9.79 2.77 -10.73
N CYS A 115 11.05 3.24 -10.74
CA CYS A 115 12.25 2.39 -10.78
C CYS A 115 12.37 1.59 -12.09
N VAL A 116 12.02 2.27 -13.19
CA VAL A 116 12.42 1.81 -14.51
C VAL A 116 13.93 2.06 -14.62
N ASP A 117 14.69 0.98 -14.84
CA ASP A 117 16.05 1.06 -15.38
C ASP A 117 16.06 1.82 -16.72
#